data_AF-A0A7C3SR98-F1
#
_entry.id   AF-A0A7C3SR98-F1
#
_cell.length_a   1.000
_cell.length_b   1.000
_cell.length_c   1.000
_cell.angle_alpha   90.00
_cell.angle_beta   90.00
_cell.angle_gamma   90.00
#
_symmetry.space_group_name_H-M   'P 1'
#
loop_
_entity.id
_entity.type
_entity.pdbx_description
1 polymer ?
#
loop_
_entity_poly.entity_id
_entity_poly.type
_entity_poly.pdbx_seq_one_letter_code
_entity_poly.pdbx_strand_id
1 'polypeptide(L)' 'MKSTRIEWTEKVWNPSIGCSKVSAGCKFCYAESFAKRLQSIGLEDYKDGFKFKILPHW' A
#
# COMPACT_ATOMS: atom_id res chain seq x y z
N MET A 1 13.69 -8.36 5.72
CA MET A 1 12.31 -8.78 5.36
C MET A 1 11.85 -9.84 6.35
N LYS A 2 10.65 -9.74 6.90
CA LYS A 2 10.11 -10.75 7.83
C LYS A 2 9.39 -11.85 7.05
N SER A 3 9.57 -13.10 7.45
CA SER A 3 8.76 -14.22 6.94
C SER A 3 7.31 -14.05 7.35
N THR A 4 6.39 -14.31 6.42
CA THR A 4 4.95 -14.23 6.69
C THR A 4 4.47 -15.46 7.47
N ARG A 5 3.28 -15.35 8.07
CA ARG A 5 2.60 -16.46 8.77
C ARG A 5 1.60 -17.20 7.86
N ILE A 6 1.53 -16.83 6.59
CA ILE A 6 0.65 -17.48 5.61
C ILE A 6 1.26 -18.83 5.25
N GLU A 7 0.54 -19.92 5.52
CA GLU A 7 1.08 -21.29 5.46
C GLU A 7 1.71 -21.68 4.12
N TRP A 8 1.21 -21.10 3.01
CA TRP A 8 1.61 -21.47 1.66
C TRP A 8 2.67 -20.54 1.02
N THR A 9 3.10 -19.47 1.69
CA THR A 9 4.17 -18.60 1.17
C THR A 9 5.08 -18.10 2.26
N GLU A 10 6.37 -17.92 1.95
CA GLU A 10 7.33 -17.34 2.90
C GLU A 10 7.31 -15.81 2.89
N LYS A 11 6.80 -15.18 1.82
CA LYS A 11 6.86 -13.71 1.63
C LYS A 11 5.60 -13.17 0.94
N VAL A 12 5.24 -11.93 1.31
CA VAL A 12 4.18 -11.16 0.65
C VAL A 12 4.74 -9.78 0.33
N TRP A 13 4.44 -9.29 -0.87
CA TRP A 13 4.84 -7.97 -1.32
C TRP A 13 3.68 -7.31 -2.06
N ASN A 14 3.51 -6.00 -1.87
CA ASN A 14 2.61 -5.17 -2.66
C ASN A 14 3.46 -4.25 -3.56
N PRO A 15 3.51 -4.50 -4.88
CA PRO A 15 4.35 -3.74 -5.81
C PRO A 15 3.89 -2.31 -6.04
N SER A 16 2.68 -1.96 -5.61
CA SER A 16 2.05 -0.69 -5.96
C SER A 16 1.43 -0.01 -4.76
N ILE A 17 1.49 1.32 -4.78
CA ILE A 17 0.76 2.17 -3.85
C ILE A 17 -0.17 3.04 -4.70
N GLY A 18 -1.41 3.24 -4.24
CA GLY A 18 -2.35 4.15 -4.89
C GLY A 18 -3.16 3.53 -6.03
N CYS A 19 -4.16 4.29 -6.49
CA CYS A 19 -4.92 4.01 -7.71
C CYS A 19 -5.66 5.27 -8.18
N SER A 20 -6.15 5.24 -9.43
CA SER A 20 -7.09 6.25 -9.92
C SER A 20 -8.51 5.92 -9.45
N LYS A 21 -9.20 6.90 -8.85
CA LYS A 21 -10.59 6.73 -8.39
C LYS A 21 -11.54 6.80 -9.58
N VAL A 22 -12.25 5.72 -9.87
CA VAL A 22 -13.11 5.59 -11.07
C VAL A 22 -14.61 5.68 -10.78
N SER A 23 -15.03 5.49 -9.52
CA SER A 23 -16.45 5.49 -9.17
C SER A 23 -16.69 5.88 -7.70
N ALA A 24 -17.96 6.06 -7.34
CA ALA A 24 -18.38 6.33 -5.95
C ALA A 24 -17.97 5.21 -4.97
N GLY A 25 -17.72 3.98 -5.46
CA GLY A 25 -17.23 2.86 -4.65
C GLY A 25 -15.84 3.12 -4.05
N CYS A 26 -15.05 4.05 -4.60
CA CYS A 26 -13.72 4.38 -4.07
C CYS A 26 -13.75 5.17 -2.75
N LYS A 27 -14.91 5.68 -2.32
CA LYS A 27 -15.04 6.60 -1.17
C LYS A 27 -14.53 6.02 0.16
N PHE A 28 -14.59 4.70 0.34
CA PHE A 28 -14.18 4.01 1.56
C PHE A 28 -13.08 2.97 1.31
N CYS A 29 -12.14 3.29 0.41
CA CYS A 29 -11.03 2.41 0.08
C CYS A 29 -10.11 2.16 1.30
N TYR A 30 -9.93 0.89 1.66
CA TYR A 30 -9.04 0.50 2.76
C TYR A 30 -7.59 0.92 2.48
N ALA A 31 -7.15 0.80 1.22
CA ALA A 31 -5.77 1.07 0.83
C ALA A 31 -5.43 2.57 0.96
N GLU A 32 -6.38 3.47 0.69
CA GLU A 32 -6.20 4.90 0.89
C GLU A 32 -6.08 5.25 2.38
N SER A 33 -6.93 4.66 3.22
CA SER A 33 -6.88 4.86 4.68
C SER A 33 -5.56 4.32 5.26
N PHE A 34 -5.11 3.17 4.77
CA PHE A 34 -3.85 2.55 5.17
C PHE A 34 -2.64 3.40 4.74
N ALA A 35 -2.66 3.94 3.52
CA ALA A 35 -1.61 4.83 3.03
C ALA A 35 -1.50 6.10 3.87
N LYS A 36 -2.63 6.74 4.23
CA LYS A 36 -2.65 7.89 5.14
C LYS A 36 -2.02 7.57 6.50
N ARG A 37 -2.31 6.39 7.05
CA ARG A 37 -1.72 5.93 8.32
C ARG A 37 -0.21 5.76 8.19
N LEU A 38 0.27 5.08 7.15
CA LEU A 38 1.69 4.83 6.95
C LEU A 38 2.48 6.11 6.64
N GLN A 39 1.89 7.04 5.89
CA GLN A 39 2.43 8.37 5.69
C GLN A 39 2.58 9.13 7.03
N SER A 40 1.57 9.04 7.91
CA SER A 40 1.62 9.68 9.23
C SER A 40 2.68 9.08 10.17
N ILE A 41 3.04 7.82 9.97
CA ILE A 41 4.12 7.12 10.70
C ILE A 41 5.50 7.46 10.11
N GLY A 42 5.56 8.13 8.95
CA GLY A 42 6.81 8.53 8.31
C GLY A 42 7.48 7.41 7.50
N LEU A 43 6.70 6.46 6.95
CA LEU A 43 7.27 5.44 6.08
C LEU A 43 7.65 6.06 4.73
N GLU A 44 8.92 5.95 4.33
CA GLU A 44 9.47 6.56 3.11
C GLU A 44 8.68 6.21 1.84
N ASP A 45 8.29 4.95 1.68
CA ASP A 45 7.49 4.50 0.53
C ASP A 45 6.14 5.23 0.43
N TYR A 46 5.61 5.71 1.54
CA TYR A 46 4.32 6.41 1.63
C TYR A 46 4.45 7.93 1.74
N LYS A 47 5.64 8.52 1.50
CA LYS A 47 5.83 9.97 1.52
C LYS A 47 4.86 10.73 0.60
N ASP A 48 4.54 10.13 -0.54
CA ASP A 48 3.61 10.66 -1.56
C ASP A 48 2.14 10.30 -1.27
N GLY A 49 1.85 9.70 -0.11
CA GLY A 49 0.52 9.26 0.29
C GLY A 49 -0.04 8.14 -0.60
N PHE A 50 -1.28 8.30 -1.07
CA PHE A 50 -1.98 7.31 -1.91
C PHE A 50 -1.84 7.58 -3.42
N LYS A 51 -0.82 8.33 -3.84
CA LYS A 51 -0.57 8.57 -5.27
C LYS A 51 -0.08 7.28 -5.94
N PHE A 52 -0.63 6.97 -7.12
CA PHE A 52 -0.24 5.77 -7.87
C PHE A 52 1.26 5.76 -8.18
N LYS A 53 1.96 4.71 -7.76
CA LYS A 53 3.34 4.40 -8.14
C LYS A 53 3.64 2.92 -7.95
N ILE A 54 4.61 2.43 -8.72
CA ILE A 54 5.19 1.10 -8.53
C ILE A 54 6.45 1.28 -7.69
N LEU A 55 6.61 0.45 -6.66
CA LEU A 55 7.81 0.45 -5.82
C LEU A 55 8.96 -0.23 -6.57
N PRO A 56 10.18 0.35 -6.55
CA PRO A 56 11.32 -0.19 -7.29
C PRO A 56 11.91 -1.45 -6.65
N HIS A 57 11.44 -1.83 -5.47
CA HIS A 57 11.96 -2.92 -4.65
C HIS A 57 10.87 -3.92 -4.25
N TRP A 58 11.30 -5.17 -4.13
CA TRP A 58 10.54 -6.28 -3.55
C TRP A 58 10.52 -6.19 -2.02
#